data_AF-A0A820A273-F1
#
_entry.id   AF-A0A820A273-F1
#
_cell.length_a   1.000
_cell.length_b   1.000
_cell.length_c   1.000
_cell.angle_alpha   90.00
_cell.angle_beta   90.00
_cell.angle_gamma   90.00
#
_symmetry.space_group_name_H-M   'P 1'
#
loop_
_entity.id
_entity.type
_entity.pdbx_description
1 polymer ?
#
loop_
_entity_poly.entity_id
_entity_poly.type
_entity_poly.pdbx_seq_one_letter_code
_entity_poly.pdbx_strand_id
1 'polypeptide(L)' 'TGTIVDSPADFYRRIPKKDRKKTILEELYNDTKVKKFSKKRYSEIKENNRRRFSALKNMKRLKNKKK' A
#
# COMPACT_ATOMS: atom_id res chain seq x y z
N THR A 1 14.05 16.05 -7.29
CA THR A 1 12.63 15.72 -7.57
C THR A 1 12.04 16.85 -8.38
N GLY A 2 11.31 16.53 -9.45
CA GLY A 2 10.65 17.56 -10.28
C GLY A 2 9.26 17.89 -9.76
N THR A 3 8.78 19.09 -10.06
CA THR A 3 7.39 19.50 -9.84
C THR A 3 6.75 19.74 -11.19
N ILE A 4 5.54 19.23 -11.40
CA ILE A 4 4.79 19.45 -12.63
C ILE A 4 4.29 20.90 -12.63
N VAL A 5 4.52 21.62 -13.73
CA VAL A 5 3.99 22.96 -13.95
C VAL A 5 2.78 22.84 -14.88
N ASP A 6 1.59 23.10 -14.35
CA ASP A 6 0.34 23.02 -15.11
C ASP A 6 0.21 24.18 -16.12
N SER A 7 -0.49 23.92 -17.23
CA SER A 7 -0.81 24.92 -18.23
C SER A 7 -1.80 25.97 -17.69
N PRO A 8 -1.69 27.26 -18.10
CA PRO A 8 -2.64 28.31 -17.71
C PRO A 8 -4.11 28.01 -18.07
N ALA A 9 -4.34 27.19 -19.11
CA ALA A 9 -5.69 26.82 -19.56
C ALA A 9 -6.43 25.84 -18.62
N ASP A 10 -5.72 25.12 -17.74
CA ASP A 10 -6.28 24.05 -16.90
C ASP A 10 -6.68 24.51 -15.49
N PHE A 11 -7.26 25.71 -15.37
CA PHE A 11 -7.58 26.34 -14.09
C PHE A 11 -8.44 25.47 -13.15
N TYR A 12 -9.41 24.73 -13.69
CA TYR A 12 -10.35 23.92 -12.91
C TYR A 12 -9.89 22.48 -12.68
N ARG A 13 -8.85 22.03 -13.39
CA ARG A 13 -8.28 20.68 -13.24
C ARG A 13 -7.03 20.66 -12.37
N ARG A 14 -6.37 21.80 -12.17
CA ARG A 14 -5.17 21.92 -11.34
C ARG A 14 -5.46 21.68 -9.85
N ILE A 15 -4.44 21.18 -9.15
CA ILE A 15 -4.49 20.99 -7.70
C ILE A 15 -4.38 22.35 -6.99
N PRO A 16 -5.30 22.71 -6.07
CA PRO A 16 -5.22 23.94 -5.29
C PRO A 16 -3.96 24.00 -4.40
N LYS A 17 -3.47 25.21 -4.11
CA LYS A 17 -2.24 25.42 -3.32
C LYS A 17 -2.25 24.73 -1.95
N LYS A 18 -3.42 24.66 -1.29
CA LYS A 18 -3.60 24.00 0.02
C LYS A 18 -3.39 22.47 -0.01
N ASP A 19 -3.70 21.86 -1.14
CA ASP A 19 -3.67 20.41 -1.32
C ASP A 19 -2.33 19.94 -1.89
N ARG A 20 -1.54 20.84 -2.49
CA ARG A 20 -0.16 20.56 -2.94
C ARG A 20 0.74 20.22 -1.76
N LYS A 21 1.37 19.06 -1.80
CA LYS A 21 2.33 18.59 -0.78
C LYS A 21 3.76 18.66 -1.29
N LYS A 22 4.72 18.62 -0.35
CA LYS A 22 6.15 18.70 -0.70
C LYS A 22 6.65 17.39 -1.28
N THR A 23 6.06 16.28 -0.84
CA THR A 23 6.42 14.94 -1.27
C THR A 23 5.20 14.18 -1.78
N ILE A 24 5.44 13.28 -2.74
CA ILE A 24 4.42 12.35 -3.25
C ILE A 24 3.90 11.46 -2.11
N LEU A 25 4.76 11.13 -1.14
CA LEU A 25 4.39 10.34 0.02
C LEU A 25 3.35 11.05 0.91
N GLU A 26 3.51 12.36 1.13
CA GLU A 26 2.53 13.15 1.89
C GLU A 26 1.18 13.23 1.16
N GLU A 27 1.20 13.38 -0.16
CA GLU A 27 -0.01 13.34 -0.99
C GLU A 27 -0.72 11.99 -0.83
N LEU A 28 0.03 10.90 -0.96
CA LEU A 28 -0.49 9.54 -0.83
C LEU A 28 -0.99 9.21 0.57
N TYR A 29 -0.31 9.72 1.60
CA TYR A 29 -0.73 9.55 2.98
C TYR A 29 -2.04 10.30 3.24
N ASN A 30 -2.23 11.47 2.65
CA ASN A 30 -3.47 12.22 2.87
C ASN A 30 -4.68 11.66 2.12
N ASP A 31 -4.47 10.87 1.06
CA ASP A 31 -5.58 10.22 0.35
C ASP A 31 -6.21 9.08 1.18
N THR A 32 -7.48 9.27 1.53
CA THR A 32 -8.27 8.28 2.28
C THR A 32 -8.51 6.98 1.52
N LYS A 33 -8.57 7.02 0.18
CA LYS A 33 -8.77 5.84 -0.66
C LYS A 33 -7.54 4.94 -0.60
N VAL A 34 -6.36 5.53 -0.77
CA VAL A 34 -5.10 4.80 -0.72
C VAL A 34 -4.83 4.24 0.67
N LYS A 35 -5.12 5.01 1.73
CA LYS A 35 -5.05 4.52 3.12
C LYS A 35 -5.89 3.26 3.33
N LYS A 36 -7.17 3.29 2.94
CA LYS A 36 -8.10 2.16 3.10
C LYS A 36 -7.65 0.95 2.28
N PHE A 37 -7.31 1.17 1.02
CA PHE A 37 -6.86 0.10 0.12
C PHE A 37 -5.57 -0.56 0.63
N SER A 38 -4.57 0.25 0.96
CA SER A 38 -3.27 -0.24 1.47
C SER A 38 -3.43 -1.02 2.78
N LYS A 39 -4.25 -0.51 3.72
CA LYS A 39 -4.52 -1.20 4.99
C LYS A 39 -5.18 -2.57 4.78
N LYS A 40 -6.20 -2.61 3.91
CA LYS A 40 -6.91 -3.87 3.56
C LYS A 40 -5.95 -4.86 2.93
N ARG A 41 -5.24 -4.44 1.88
CA ARG A 41 -4.33 -5.30 1.12
C ARG A 41 -3.18 -5.83 1.98
N TYR A 42 -2.60 -4.97 2.82
CA TYR A 42 -1.56 -5.38 3.76
C TYR A 42 -2.05 -6.46 4.74
N SER A 43 -3.25 -6.29 5.28
CA SER A 43 -3.84 -7.26 6.22
C SER A 43 -4.08 -8.62 5.55
N GLU A 44 -4.61 -8.64 4.33
CA GLU A 44 -4.79 -9.86 3.54
C GLU A 44 -3.47 -10.59 3.27
N ILE A 45 -2.44 -9.85 2.86
CA ILE A 45 -1.11 -10.42 2.59
C ILE A 45 -0.52 -11.00 3.88
N LYS A 46 -0.61 -10.26 4.98
CA LYS A 46 -0.10 -10.70 6.29
C LYS A 46 -0.80 -11.98 6.75
N GLU A 47 -2.11 -12.06 6.61
CA GLU A 47 -2.88 -13.25 6.96
C GLU A 47 -2.54 -14.45 6.07
N ASN A 48 -2.49 -14.25 4.74
CA ASN A 48 -2.13 -15.30 3.80
C ASN A 48 -0.72 -15.84 4.09
N ASN A 49 0.25 -14.96 4.32
CA ASN A 49 1.60 -15.35 4.69
C ASN A 49 1.60 -16.15 6.00
N ARG A 50 0.87 -15.71 7.03
CA ARG A 50 0.74 -16.45 8.30
C ARG A 50 0.21 -17.87 8.09
N ARG A 51 -0.85 -18.03 7.28
CA ARG A 51 -1.43 -19.35 6.94
C ARG A 51 -0.45 -20.23 6.17
N ARG A 52 0.29 -19.67 5.21
CA ARG A 52 1.32 -20.41 4.45
C ARG A 52 2.45 -20.89 5.37
N PHE A 53 2.96 -20.02 6.25
CA PHE A 53 4.01 -20.39 7.19
C PHE A 53 3.55 -21.45 8.20
N SER A 54 2.33 -21.38 8.72
CA SER A 54 1.81 -22.41 9.63
C SER A 54 1.63 -23.75 8.93
N ALA A 55 1.11 -23.78 7.70
CA ALA A 55 1.00 -24.99 6.89
C ALA A 55 2.36 -25.64 6.63
N LEU A 56 3.37 -24.84 6.26
CA LEU A 56 4.75 -25.32 6.06
C LEU A 56 5.35 -25.92 7.34
N LYS A 57 5.15 -25.26 8.49
CA LYS A 57 5.60 -25.78 9.79
C LYS A 57 4.93 -27.13 10.13
N ASN A 58 3.61 -27.23 9.91
CA ASN A 58 2.87 -28.47 10.15
C ASN A 58 3.37 -29.61 9.25
N MET A 59 3.55 -29.35 7.95
CA MET A 59 4.08 -30.34 7.01
C MET A 59 5.46 -30.85 7.43
N LYS A 60 6.38 -29.95 7.82
CA LYS A 60 7.71 -30.34 8.31
C LYS A 60 7.61 -31.24 9.55
N ARG A 61 6.74 -30.90 10.50
CA ARG A 61 6.49 -31.71 11.70
C ARG A 61 5.97 -33.11 11.36
N LEU A 62 5.03 -33.22 10.43
CA LEU A 62 4.49 -34.51 10.00
C LEU A 62 5.56 -35.37 9.29
N LYS A 63 6.41 -34.77 8.44
CA LYS A 63 7.52 -35.50 7.79
C LYS A 63 8.51 -36.05 8.81
N ASN A 64 8.86 -35.26 9.82
CA ASN A 64 9.79 -35.69 10.87
C ASN A 64 9.23 -36.80 11.76
N LYS A 65 7.89 -36.88 11.92
CA LYS A 65 7.24 -37.98 12.66
C LYS A 65 7.14 -39.30 11.87
N LYS A 66 7.34 -39.26 10.55
CA LYS A 66 7.31 -40.43 9.66
C LYS A 66 8.71 -41.02 9.41
N LYS A 67 9.76 -40.35 9.86
CA LYS A 67 11.11 -40.91 9.99
C LYS A 67 11.25 -41.53 11.36
#